data_AF-A0A7X2MTH8-F1
#
_entry.id   AF-A0A7X2MTH8-F1
#
_cell.length_a   1.000
_cell.length_b   1.000
_cell.length_c   1.000
_cell.angle_alpha   90.00
_cell.angle_beta   90.00
_cell.angle_gamma   90.00
#
_symmetry.space_group_name_H-M   'P 1'
#
loop_
_entity.id
_entity.type
_entity.pdbx_description
1 polymer ?
#
loop_
_entity_poly.entity_id
_entity_poly.type
_entity_poly.pdbx_seq_one_letter_code
_entity_poly.pdbx_strand_id
1 'polypeptide(L)'
;SLYSDIAAEHAVQPVHCVLVDESQFLTREQVKALSDVVDDLDIPVLCYGLRTDFRGELFVGSQYLLAWADKLVELKTICHCGRKASMVLRLDSEGKPFSEGEQVVIGGNERYISVCRKHYKQAIERGSLQAIHGAQTPLN
;
A
#
# COMPACT_ATOMS: atom_id res chain seq x y z
N SER A 1 -2.44 -23.40 8.57
CA SER A 1 -2.96 -22.03 8.39
C SER A 1 -1.87 -21.09 8.84
N LEU A 2 -1.91 -19.80 8.47
CA LEU A 2 -0.83 -18.88 8.81
C LEU A 2 -0.47 -18.90 10.31
N TYR A 3 -1.49 -18.95 11.20
CA TYR A 3 -1.29 -19.14 12.63
C TYR A 3 -0.57 -20.46 12.97
N SER A 4 -1.06 -21.60 12.48
CA SER A 4 -0.46 -22.91 12.76
C SER A 4 0.98 -23.01 12.29
N ASP A 5 1.31 -22.39 11.16
CA ASP A 5 2.64 -22.44 10.58
C ASP A 5 3.63 -21.65 11.47
N ILE A 6 3.21 -20.47 11.96
CA ILE A 6 4.00 -19.65 12.91
C ILE A 6 4.13 -20.36 14.27
N ALA A 7 3.04 -20.95 14.78
CA ALA A 7 3.04 -21.66 16.06
C ALA A 7 3.97 -22.89 16.02
N ALA A 8 3.97 -23.63 14.92
CA ALA A 8 4.85 -24.77 14.73
C ALA A 8 6.33 -24.35 14.71
N GLU A 9 6.65 -23.27 14.00
CA GLU A 9 8.01 -22.72 13.98
C GLU A 9 8.44 -22.24 15.38
N HIS A 10 7.56 -21.51 16.09
CA HIS A 10 7.83 -21.02 17.44
C HIS A 10 8.08 -22.16 18.45
N ALA A 11 7.42 -23.32 18.26
CA ALA A 11 7.64 -24.50 19.09
C ALA A 11 8.99 -25.18 18.83
N VAL A 12 9.55 -25.05 17.62
CA VAL A 12 10.88 -25.57 17.28
C VAL A 12 11.97 -24.63 17.80
N GLN A 13 11.80 -23.33 17.59
CA GLN A 13 12.70 -22.30 18.08
C GLN A 13 11.91 -21.02 18.40
N PRO A 14 12.26 -20.29 19.48
CA PRO A 14 11.56 -19.06 19.82
C PRO A 14 11.56 -18.04 18.68
N VAL A 15 10.38 -17.78 18.11
CA VAL A 15 10.14 -16.69 17.17
C VAL A 15 9.88 -15.41 17.97
N HIS A 16 10.76 -14.43 17.81
CA HIS A 16 10.67 -13.15 18.53
C HIS A 16 9.86 -12.08 17.81
N CYS A 17 9.62 -12.24 16.50
CA CYS A 17 8.91 -11.27 15.67
C CYS A 17 8.51 -11.91 14.35
N VAL A 18 7.33 -11.55 13.83
CA VAL A 18 6.92 -11.88 12.46
C VAL A 18 6.92 -10.60 11.64
N LEU A 19 7.59 -10.64 10.48
CA LEU A 19 7.61 -9.54 9.51
C LEU A 19 6.82 -9.96 8.28
N VAL A 20 5.83 -9.17 7.91
CA VAL A 20 5.00 -9.41 6.73
C VAL A 20 5.17 -8.25 5.77
N ASP A 21 5.78 -8.53 4.62
CA ASP A 21 5.90 -7.56 3.53
C ASP A 21 4.72 -7.69 2.55
N GLU A 22 4.46 -6.63 1.80
CA GLU A 22 3.34 -6.53 0.85
C GLU A 22 1.98 -6.94 1.46
N SER A 23 1.77 -6.57 2.73
CA SER A 23 0.65 -7.02 3.55
C SER A 23 -0.73 -6.60 3.02
N GLN A 24 -0.77 -5.69 2.03
CA GLN A 24 -2.00 -5.35 1.33
C GLN A 24 -2.65 -6.54 0.62
N PHE A 25 -1.86 -7.57 0.27
CA PHE A 25 -2.36 -8.78 -0.41
C PHE A 25 -2.91 -9.84 0.55
N LEU A 26 -2.85 -9.61 1.86
CA LEU A 26 -3.44 -10.52 2.82
C LEU A 26 -4.97 -10.59 2.68
N THR A 27 -5.53 -11.77 2.90
CA THR A 27 -6.98 -11.92 3.09
C THR A 27 -7.38 -11.52 4.50
N ARG A 28 -8.68 -11.30 4.72
CA ARG A 28 -9.23 -11.03 6.06
C ARG A 28 -8.81 -12.10 7.07
N GLU A 29 -8.87 -13.36 6.67
CA GLU A 29 -8.59 -14.52 7.51
C GLU A 29 -7.10 -14.57 7.87
N GLN A 30 -6.22 -14.18 6.95
CA GLN A 30 -4.80 -14.06 7.24
C GLN A 30 -4.52 -12.90 8.21
N VAL A 31 -5.17 -11.74 8.04
CA VAL A 31 -5.03 -10.63 8.99
C VAL A 31 -5.53 -11.03 10.38
N LYS A 32 -6.65 -11.77 10.47
CA LYS A 32 -7.12 -12.31 11.75
C LYS A 32 -6.13 -13.32 12.35
N ALA A 33 -5.58 -14.23 11.54
CA ALA A 33 -4.59 -15.18 12.04
C ALA A 33 -3.35 -14.47 12.61
N LEU A 34 -2.94 -13.34 12.02
CA LEU A 34 -1.85 -12.52 12.55
C LEU A 34 -2.20 -11.83 13.87
N SER A 35 -3.44 -11.36 14.06
CA SER A 35 -3.86 -10.84 15.37
C SER A 35 -3.88 -11.95 16.42
N ASP A 36 -4.37 -13.14 16.07
CA ASP A 36 -4.37 -14.30 16.97
C ASP A 36 -2.93 -14.70 17.37
N VAL A 37 -1.94 -14.55 16.49
CA VAL A 37 -0.51 -14.77 16.83
C VAL A 37 -0.02 -13.79 17.90
N VAL A 38 -0.40 -12.51 17.82
CA VAL A 38 -0.04 -11.52 18.83
C VAL A 38 -0.69 -11.88 20.17
N ASP A 39 -1.99 -12.17 20.15
CA ASP A 39 -2.79 -12.39 21.35
C ASP A 39 -2.44 -13.70 22.07
N ASP A 40 -2.31 -14.80 21.32
CA ASP A 40 -2.18 -16.15 21.90
C ASP A 40 -0.72 -16.56 22.11
N LEU A 41 0.21 -16.08 21.28
CA LEU A 41 1.63 -16.46 21.33
C LEU A 41 2.54 -15.36 21.90
N ASP A 42 2.02 -14.16 22.15
CA ASP A 42 2.79 -12.98 22.60
C ASP A 42 3.96 -12.65 21.66
N ILE A 43 3.77 -12.87 20.35
CA ILE A 43 4.76 -12.58 19.31
C ILE A 43 4.36 -11.31 18.56
N PRO A 44 5.19 -10.25 18.54
CA PRO A 44 4.88 -9.05 17.78
C PRO A 44 4.87 -9.32 16.28
N VAL A 45 3.85 -8.80 15.59
CA VAL A 45 3.71 -8.87 14.13
C VAL A 45 3.83 -7.45 13.54
N LEU A 46 4.75 -7.27 12.61
CA LEU A 46 4.96 -6.01 11.89
C LEU A 46 4.58 -6.21 10.42
N CYS A 47 3.55 -5.50 9.98
CA CYS A 47 3.08 -5.53 8.60
C CYS A 47 3.49 -4.26 7.84
N TYR A 48 4.08 -4.45 6.66
CA TYR A 48 4.44 -3.41 5.71
C TYR A 48 3.63 -3.59 4.44
N GLY A 49 3.01 -2.52 3.95
CA GLY A 49 2.20 -2.60 2.74
C GLY A 49 1.56 -1.28 2.32
N LEU A 50 1.00 -1.29 1.12
CA LEU A 50 0.30 -0.15 0.53
C LEU A 50 -1.10 0.00 1.12
N ARG A 51 -1.48 1.23 1.47
CA ARG A 51 -2.83 1.50 2.00
C ARG A 51 -3.91 1.33 0.93
N THR A 52 -3.70 1.93 -0.23
CA THR A 52 -4.70 2.07 -1.30
C THR A 52 -4.10 1.73 -2.66
N ASP A 53 -4.92 1.25 -3.58
CA ASP A 53 -4.56 1.05 -4.97
C ASP A 53 -4.49 2.37 -5.76
N PHE A 54 -4.22 2.27 -7.07
CA PHE A 54 -4.14 3.43 -7.96
C PHE A 54 -5.49 4.13 -8.18
N ARG A 55 -6.62 3.48 -7.85
CA ARG A 55 -7.97 4.07 -7.88
C ARG A 55 -8.28 4.80 -6.56
N GLY A 56 -7.43 4.65 -5.55
CA GLY A 56 -7.64 5.21 -4.22
C GLY A 56 -8.48 4.35 -3.30
N GLU A 57 -8.78 3.12 -3.71
CA GLU A 57 -9.55 2.15 -2.92
C GLU A 57 -8.62 1.37 -2.00
N LEU A 58 -9.12 0.98 -0.82
CA LEU A 58 -8.34 0.15 0.10
C LEU A 58 -8.11 -1.25 -0.50
N PHE A 59 -6.90 -1.76 -0.30
CA PHE A 59 -6.68 -3.21 -0.46
C PHE A 59 -7.35 -3.96 0.68
N VAL A 60 -7.77 -5.21 0.43
CA VAL A 60 -8.46 -6.04 1.42
C VAL A 60 -7.60 -6.24 2.67
N GLY A 61 -6.33 -6.62 2.53
CA GLY A 61 -5.43 -6.79 3.67
C GLY A 61 -5.26 -5.50 4.46
N SER A 62 -5.03 -4.39 3.74
CA SER A 62 -4.88 -3.06 4.34
C SER A 62 -6.15 -2.57 5.04
N GLN A 63 -7.34 -2.89 4.52
CA GLN A 63 -8.61 -2.55 5.14
C GLN A 63 -8.72 -3.16 6.55
N TYR A 64 -8.39 -4.43 6.70
CA TYR A 64 -8.46 -5.10 8.00
C TYR A 64 -7.28 -4.73 8.91
N LEU A 65 -6.08 -4.55 8.36
CA LEU A 65 -4.94 -4.06 9.15
C LEU A 65 -5.21 -2.66 9.73
N LEU A 66 -5.80 -1.75 8.96
CA LEU A 66 -6.22 -0.44 9.47
C LEU A 66 -7.28 -0.52 10.57
N ALA A 67 -8.10 -1.57 10.57
CA ALA A 67 -9.19 -1.74 11.53
C ALA A 67 -8.73 -2.40 12.83
N TRP A 68 -7.76 -3.32 12.76
CA TRP A 68 -7.42 -4.23 13.87
C TRP A 68 -6.02 -4.05 14.43
N ALA A 69 -5.09 -3.41 13.71
CA ALA A 69 -3.74 -3.24 14.24
C ALA A 69 -3.70 -2.28 15.44
N ASP A 70 -2.96 -2.63 16.49
CA ASP A 70 -2.79 -1.80 17.68
C ASP A 70 -2.09 -0.48 17.39
N LYS A 71 -1.21 -0.47 16.37
CA LYS A 71 -0.42 0.69 15.99
C LYS A 71 -0.36 0.84 14.47
N LEU A 72 -0.66 2.05 14.01
CA LEU A 72 -0.55 2.42 12.60
C LEU A 72 0.50 3.52 12.44
N VAL A 73 1.48 3.26 11.57
CA VAL A 73 2.50 4.23 11.18
C VAL A 73 2.36 4.52 9.68
N GLU A 74 1.96 5.74 9.35
CA GLU A 74 1.92 6.18 7.96
C GLU A 74 3.30 6.67 7.52
N LEU A 75 3.95 5.91 6.63
CA LEU A 75 5.12 6.40 5.90
C LEU A 75 4.64 7.31 4.77
N LYS A 76 5.14 8.54 4.74
CA LYS A 76 4.69 9.57 3.80
C LYS A 76 5.80 10.00 2.85
N THR A 77 5.45 10.15 1.59
CA THR A 77 6.22 10.89 0.60
C THR A 77 5.64 12.30 0.43
N ILE A 78 6.31 13.11 -0.37
CA ILE A 78 5.94 14.51 -0.61
C ILE A 78 5.49 14.64 -2.07
N CYS A 79 4.31 15.21 -2.27
CA CYS A 79 3.83 15.60 -3.59
C CYS A 79 4.64 16.80 -4.09
N HIS A 80 4.78 16.97 -5.41
CA HIS A 80 5.51 18.10 -6.01
C HIS A 80 5.09 19.48 -5.49
N CYS A 81 3.88 19.62 -4.93
CA CYS A 81 3.41 20.87 -4.32
C CYS A 81 3.77 21.05 -2.83
N GLY A 82 4.63 20.20 -2.28
CA GLY A 82 5.06 20.21 -0.88
C GLY A 82 4.06 19.58 0.11
N ARG A 83 2.85 19.20 -0.33
CA ARG A 83 1.87 18.53 0.53
C ARG A 83 2.16 17.04 0.67
N LYS A 84 1.67 16.42 1.74
CA LYS A 84 1.69 14.95 1.92
C LYS A 84 1.13 14.27 0.68
N ALA A 85 1.90 13.38 0.07
CA ALA A 85 1.41 12.48 -0.96
C ALA A 85 0.70 11.30 -0.30
N SER A 86 -0.52 11.03 -0.73
CA SER A 86 -1.40 10.03 -0.11
C SER A 86 -2.15 9.18 -1.12
N MET A 87 -1.91 9.41 -2.41
CA MET A 87 -2.51 8.73 -3.55
C MET A 87 -1.41 8.34 -4.52
N VAL A 88 -1.64 7.28 -5.29
CA VAL A 88 -0.72 6.82 -6.32
C VAL A 88 -1.42 6.90 -7.67
N LEU A 89 -0.81 7.60 -8.64
CA LEU A 89 -1.22 7.56 -10.04
C LEU A 89 -0.48 6.43 -10.75
N ARG A 90 -1.19 5.65 -11.55
CA ARG A 90 -0.60 4.72 -12.53
C ARG A 90 -0.71 5.36 -13.91
N LEU A 91 0.43 5.52 -14.58
CA LEU A 91 0.52 6.18 -15.88
C LEU A 91 0.90 5.17 -16.97
N ASP A 92 0.34 5.35 -18.15
CA ASP A 92 0.82 4.68 -19.37
C ASP A 92 2.14 5.27 -19.87
N SER A 93 2.65 4.72 -20.99
CA SER A 93 3.88 5.19 -21.62
C SER A 93 3.80 6.64 -22.13
N GLU A 94 2.59 7.19 -22.29
CA GLU A 94 2.36 8.56 -22.77
C GLU A 94 2.12 9.55 -21.61
N GLY A 95 2.09 9.08 -20.35
CA GLY A 95 1.90 9.90 -19.17
C GLY A 95 0.43 10.22 -18.85
N LYS A 96 -0.51 9.50 -19.47
CA LYS A 96 -1.94 9.57 -19.17
C LYS A 96 -2.26 8.62 -18.01
N PRO A 97 -3.05 9.06 -17.01
CA PRO A 97 -3.42 8.20 -15.90
C PRO A 97 -4.44 7.14 -16.34
N PHE A 98 -4.21 5.91 -15.89
CA PHE A 98 -5.20 4.85 -15.96
C PHE A 98 -6.34 5.14 -14.99
N SER A 99 -7.57 5.24 -15.49
CA SER A 99 -8.79 5.30 -14.69
C SER A 99 -9.41 3.92 -14.46
N GLU A 100 -9.08 2.94 -15.30
CA GLU A 100 -9.65 1.59 -15.33
C GLU A 100 -8.54 0.57 -15.64
N GLY A 101 -8.66 -0.65 -15.12
CA GLY A 101 -7.68 -1.73 -15.31
C GLY A 101 -7.57 -2.65 -14.09
N GLU A 102 -6.84 -3.77 -14.25
CA GLU A 102 -6.57 -4.68 -13.13
C GLU A 102 -5.75 -3.99 -12.04
N GLN A 103 -6.15 -4.23 -10.79
CA GLN A 103 -5.56 -3.67 -9.58
C GLN A 103 -4.08 -4.06 -9.41
N VAL A 104 -3.68 -5.18 -9.98
CA VAL A 104 -2.33 -5.75 -9.88
C VAL A 104 -1.83 -6.07 -11.28
N VAL A 105 -0.82 -5.35 -11.74
CA VAL A 105 -0.02 -5.75 -12.91
C VAL A 105 1.43 -5.63 -12.52
N ILE A 106 2.08 -6.79 -12.42
CA ILE A 106 3.51 -6.88 -12.13
C ILE A 106 4.22 -6.95 -13.49
N GLY A 107 4.94 -5.87 -13.85
CA GLY A 107 5.70 -5.78 -15.08
C GLY A 107 4.97 -5.06 -16.23
N GLY A 108 5.55 -3.93 -16.65
CA GLY A 108 5.11 -3.08 -17.76
C GLY A 108 5.92 -1.77 -17.78
N ASN A 109 5.92 -1.01 -18.87
CA ASN A 109 6.57 0.32 -18.97
C ASN A 109 5.80 1.43 -18.19
N GLU A 110 5.00 1.02 -17.22
CA GLU A 110 4.06 1.86 -16.48
C GLU A 110 4.79 2.58 -15.36
N ARG A 111 4.41 3.84 -15.13
CA ARG A 111 5.03 4.67 -14.10
C ARG A 111 4.04 4.91 -12.96
N TYR A 112 4.50 4.69 -11.74
CA TYR A 112 3.74 4.99 -10.52
C TYR A 112 4.24 6.29 -9.89
N ILE A 113 3.34 7.25 -9.65
CA ILE A 113 3.71 8.55 -9.07
C ILE A 113 2.84 8.86 -7.86
N SER A 114 3.50 9.10 -6.72
CA SER A 114 2.84 9.51 -5.49
C SER A 114 2.47 11.00 -5.52
N VAL A 115 1.20 11.32 -5.30
CA VAL A 115 0.68 12.70 -5.30
C VAL A 115 -0.28 12.95 -4.15
N CYS A 116 -0.54 14.21 -3.84
CA CYS A 116 -1.60 14.57 -2.90
C CYS A 116 -2.97 14.38 -3.55
N ARG A 117 -4.02 14.20 -2.74
CA ARG A 117 -5.41 13.99 -3.21
C ARG A 117 -5.89 15.05 -4.20
N LYS A 118 -5.46 16.31 -4.07
CA LYS A 118 -5.83 17.39 -4.99
C LYS A 118 -5.26 17.12 -6.39
N HIS A 119 -3.96 16.85 -6.49
CA HIS A 119 -3.31 16.61 -7.77
C HIS A 119 -3.69 15.27 -8.38
N TYR A 120 -4.01 14.26 -7.56
CA TYR A 120 -4.63 13.03 -8.05
C TYR A 120 -5.91 13.33 -8.84
N LYS A 121 -6.89 14.02 -8.22
CA LYS A 121 -8.16 14.36 -8.89
C LYS A 121 -7.95 15.17 -10.17
N GLN A 122 -7.08 16.17 -10.11
CA GLN A 122 -6.77 16.99 -11.29
C GLN A 122 -6.13 16.19 -12.43
N ALA A 123 -5.26 15.23 -12.12
CA ALA A 123 -4.65 14.37 -13.14
C ALA A 123 -5.72 13.49 -13.82
N ILE A 124 -6.60 12.87 -13.02
CA ILE A 124 -7.71 12.05 -13.54
C ILE A 124 -8.65 12.89 -14.40
N GLU A 125 -9.10 14.07 -13.92
CA GLU A 125 -10.00 14.97 -14.64
C GLU A 125 -9.39 15.49 -15.96
N ARG A 126 -8.08 15.76 -15.98
CA ARG A 126 -7.38 16.33 -17.15
C ARG A 126 -6.80 15.27 -18.09
N GLY A 127 -6.73 14.01 -17.65
CA GLY A 127 -6.10 12.92 -18.42
C GLY A 127 -4.60 13.12 -18.67
N SER A 128 -3.90 13.94 -17.90
CA SER A 128 -2.46 14.20 -18.09
C SER A 128 -1.77 14.62 -16.80
N LEU A 129 -0.63 13.98 -16.50
CA LEU A 129 0.23 14.37 -15.40
C LEU A 129 0.95 15.72 -15.66
N GLN A 130 1.32 16.01 -16.91
CA GLN A 130 1.99 17.28 -17.27
C GLN A 130 1.11 18.49 -16.96
N ALA A 131 -0.22 18.30 -17.01
CA ALA A 131 -1.19 19.33 -16.69
C ALA A 131 -1.29 19.67 -15.20
N ILE A 132 -0.67 18.89 -14.29
CA ILE A 132 -0.71 19.12 -12.84
C ILE A 132 0.63 19.48 -12.21
N HIS A 133 1.76 19.26 -12.90
CA HIS A 133 3.08 19.61 -12.36
C HIS A 133 3.34 21.12 -12.27
N GLY A 134 2.46 21.96 -12.81
CA GLY A 134 2.74 23.39 -12.99
C GLY A 134 3.89 23.57 -14.00
N ALA A 135 3.94 24.72 -14.67
CA ALA A 135 5.14 25.05 -15.42
C ALA A 135 6.33 25.06 -14.42
N GLN A 136 7.36 24.26 -14.70
CA GLN A 136 8.63 24.12 -13.97
C GLN A 136 8.69 23.03 -12.88
N THR A 137 9.01 21.81 -13.30
CA THR A 137 10.18 21.07 -12.81
C THR A 137 10.58 20.06 -13.89
N PRO A 138 11.80 20.05 -14.43
CA PRO A 138 12.22 19.02 -15.37
C PRO A 138 12.18 17.65 -14.68
N LEU A 139 11.70 16.65 -15.41
CA LEU A 139 11.92 15.24 -15.08
C LEU A 139 13.42 14.98 -15.23
N ASN A 140 14.17 15.14 -14.13
CA ASN A 140 15.53 14.61 -14.02
C ASN A 140 15.46 13.17 -13.53
#